data_AF-A0A9P5ZCF2-F1
#
_entry.id   AF-A0A9P5ZCF2-F1
#
_cell.length_a   1.000
_cell.length_b   1.000
_cell.length_c   1.000
_cell.angle_alpha   90.00
_cell.angle_beta   90.00
_cell.angle_gamma   90.00
#
_symmetry.space_group_name_H-M   'P 1'
#
loop_
_entity.id
_entity.type
_entity.pdbx_description
1 polymer ?
#
loop_
_entity_poly.entity_id
_entity_poly.type
_entity_poly.pdbx_seq_one_letter_code
_entity_poly.pdbx_strand_id
1 'polypeptide(L)'
;MAGIPGKASQIILDLVNPGSARIGKVLPTGNPIGTVSLTNGRSVKTFLVDATNPAIFVDHAELQTFLPIDDYIKGKASVVKGVSPILEEIHQQGVRWIELDPSAQALLKLMMLHGPHSAEDASQKLASAYMFYCCKKPYLQL
;
A
#
# COMPACT_ATOMS: atom_id res chain seq x y z
N MET A 1 21.73 -8.03 7.36
CA MET A 1 20.47 -7.54 6.73
C MET A 1 19.32 -8.31 7.38
N ALA A 2 18.25 -7.63 7.78
CA ALA A 2 17.11 -8.33 8.39
C ALA A 2 16.58 -9.42 7.44
N GLY A 3 16.28 -10.62 7.98
CA GLY A 3 15.79 -11.76 7.19
C GLY A 3 16.86 -12.65 6.53
N ILE A 4 18.16 -12.32 6.62
CA ILE A 4 19.25 -13.18 6.14
C ILE A 4 20.09 -13.66 7.34
N PRO A 5 20.09 -14.96 7.67
CA PRO A 5 20.95 -15.49 8.73
C PRO A 5 22.42 -15.47 8.30
N GLY A 6 23.32 -15.04 9.19
CA GLY A 6 24.76 -15.04 8.95
C GLY A 6 25.31 -13.78 8.27
N LYS A 7 26.47 -13.91 7.62
CA LYS A 7 27.16 -12.82 6.90
C LYS A 7 27.15 -13.10 5.41
N ALA A 8 26.92 -12.07 4.61
CA ALA A 8 26.98 -12.10 3.15
C ALA A 8 27.75 -10.87 2.66
N SER A 9 28.30 -10.94 1.44
CA SER A 9 28.91 -9.79 0.79
C SER A 9 27.85 -8.69 0.55
N GLN A 10 28.22 -7.44 0.81
CA GLN A 10 27.35 -6.31 0.54
C GLN A 10 27.23 -6.07 -0.97
N ILE A 11 26.01 -5.96 -1.46
CA ILE A 11 25.71 -5.53 -2.83
C ILE A 11 24.95 -4.20 -2.72
N ILE A 12 25.49 -3.15 -3.35
CA ILE A 12 24.83 -1.85 -3.45
C ILE A 12 24.06 -1.84 -4.77
N LEU A 13 22.74 -1.67 -4.68
CA LEU A 13 21.86 -1.49 -5.84
C LEU A 13 21.41 -0.04 -5.89
N ASP A 14 21.67 0.63 -7.00
CA ASP A 14 21.17 1.98 -7.28
C ASP A 14 20.05 1.92 -8.33
N LEU A 15 18.94 2.59 -8.06
CA LEU A 15 17.75 2.62 -8.92
C LEU A 15 17.67 3.99 -9.60
N VAL A 16 18.49 4.15 -10.64
CA VAL A 16 18.54 5.39 -11.44
C VAL A 16 17.22 5.56 -12.19
N ASN A 17 16.59 6.74 -12.06
CA ASN A 17 15.26 7.06 -12.62
C ASN A 17 14.20 6.02 -12.22
N PRO A 18 13.77 6.02 -10.94
CA PRO A 18 12.98 4.93 -10.39
C PRO A 18 11.55 4.88 -10.91
N GLY A 19 11.06 5.82 -11.71
CA GLY A 19 9.71 5.72 -12.30
C GLY A 19 9.57 4.42 -13.09
N SER A 20 8.46 3.69 -12.93
CA SER A 20 8.26 2.46 -13.68
C SER A 20 8.22 2.77 -15.19
N ALA A 21 8.69 1.84 -16.01
CA ALA A 21 8.69 2.00 -17.47
C ALA A 21 7.29 2.26 -18.07
N ARG A 22 6.22 1.88 -17.34
CA ARG A 22 4.83 2.06 -17.80
C ARG A 22 4.30 3.48 -17.56
N ILE A 23 4.58 4.07 -16.40
CA ILE A 23 4.01 5.38 -16.02
C ILE A 23 5.05 6.50 -16.19
N GLY A 24 6.33 6.19 -15.98
CA GLY A 24 7.47 7.06 -16.25
C GLY A 24 7.60 8.27 -15.33
N LYS A 25 6.72 8.42 -14.32
CA LYS A 25 6.68 9.55 -13.39
C LYS A 25 6.58 9.06 -11.96
N VAL A 26 7.42 9.61 -11.07
CA VAL A 26 7.41 9.27 -9.65
C VAL A 26 6.09 9.68 -8.97
N LEU A 27 5.47 10.76 -9.44
CA LEU A 27 4.13 11.21 -9.02
C LEU A 27 3.18 11.15 -10.22
N PRO A 28 2.51 10.00 -10.44
CA PRO A 28 1.69 9.78 -11.63
C PRO A 28 0.55 10.79 -11.80
N THR A 29 -0.08 11.18 -10.70
CA THR A 29 -1.21 12.11 -10.66
C THR A 29 -0.78 13.58 -10.79
N GLY A 30 0.53 13.87 -10.70
CA GLY A 30 1.06 15.23 -10.56
C GLY A 30 0.75 15.90 -9.22
N ASN A 31 -0.13 15.31 -8.41
CA ASN A 31 -0.52 15.82 -7.09
C ASN A 31 0.01 14.90 -5.98
N PRO A 32 0.72 15.45 -4.98
CA PRO A 32 1.27 14.65 -3.90
C PRO A 32 0.21 14.12 -2.92
N ILE A 33 -1.05 14.55 -3.02
CA ILE A 33 -2.14 14.02 -2.20
C ILE A 33 -3.38 13.91 -3.09
N GLY A 34 -3.99 12.73 -3.11
CA GLY A 34 -5.30 12.44 -3.68
C GLY A 34 -6.35 12.24 -2.58
N THR A 35 -7.61 12.21 -2.97
CA THR A 35 -8.73 11.86 -2.07
C THR A 35 -9.59 10.81 -2.75
N VAL A 36 -9.80 9.68 -2.07
CA VAL A 36 -10.71 8.62 -2.52
C VAL A 36 -12.03 8.78 -1.79
N SER A 37 -13.10 8.97 -2.55
CA SER A 37 -14.47 8.89 -2.02
C SER A 37 -14.94 7.45 -2.02
N LEU A 38 -15.34 6.97 -0.84
CA LEU A 38 -15.82 5.62 -0.61
C LEU A 38 -17.34 5.54 -0.77
N THR A 39 -17.83 4.38 -1.17
CA THR A 39 -19.26 4.04 -1.30
C THR A 39 -20.07 4.24 -0.01
N ASN A 40 -19.41 4.16 1.14
CA ASN A 40 -20.02 4.43 2.45
C ASN A 40 -20.17 5.93 2.79
N GLY A 41 -19.85 6.83 1.85
CA GLY A 41 -19.97 8.28 2.00
C GLY A 41 -18.78 8.95 2.69
N ARG A 42 -17.75 8.21 3.08
CA ARG A 42 -16.50 8.77 3.63
C ARG A 42 -15.51 9.10 2.54
N SER A 43 -14.52 9.91 2.88
CA SER A 43 -13.37 10.18 2.02
C SER A 43 -12.08 9.89 2.79
N VAL A 44 -11.09 9.35 2.08
CA VAL A 44 -9.78 9.01 2.65
C VAL A 44 -8.71 9.73 1.85
N LYS A 45 -7.76 10.36 2.55
CA LYS A 45 -6.57 10.94 1.89
C LYS A 45 -5.62 9.82 1.49
N THR A 46 -5.11 9.93 0.28
CA THR A 46 -4.20 8.94 -0.27
C THR A 46 -3.03 9.60 -0.96
N PHE A 47 -1.92 8.88 -1.09
CA PHE A 47 -0.74 9.34 -1.81
C PHE A 47 -0.31 8.25 -2.77
N LEU A 48 -0.10 8.58 -4.04
CA LEU A 48 0.29 7.59 -5.05
C LEU A 48 1.69 7.90 -5.56
N VAL A 49 2.58 6.92 -5.44
CA VAL A 49 3.96 6.99 -5.91
C VAL A 49 4.23 5.84 -6.86
N ASP A 50 4.94 6.12 -7.94
CA ASP A 50 5.52 5.10 -8.79
C ASP A 50 7.06 5.15 -8.74
N ALA A 51 7.62 4.30 -7.90
CA ALA A 51 9.06 4.09 -7.79
C ALA A 51 9.34 2.59 -7.93
N THR A 52 9.52 2.13 -9.17
CA THR A 52 9.72 0.75 -9.65
C THR A 52 8.49 -0.14 -9.56
N ASN A 53 7.69 0.05 -8.52
CA ASN A 53 6.42 -0.63 -8.31
C ASN A 53 5.42 0.39 -7.74
N PRO A 54 4.38 0.77 -8.51
CA PRO A 54 3.36 1.69 -8.04
C PRO A 54 2.79 1.29 -6.68
N ALA A 55 2.63 2.27 -5.80
CA ALA A 55 1.96 2.10 -4.51
C ALA A 55 1.06 3.28 -4.19
N ILE A 56 -0.13 2.96 -3.69
CA ILE A 56 -1.03 3.91 -3.05
C ILE A 56 -0.89 3.77 -1.54
N PHE A 57 -0.62 4.88 -0.86
CA PHE A 57 -0.41 4.99 0.57
C PHE A 57 -1.64 5.64 1.21
N VAL A 58 -1.99 5.16 2.39
CA VAL A 58 -3.06 5.68 3.24
C VAL A 58 -2.58 5.74 4.68
N ASP A 59 -3.08 6.69 5.47
CA ASP A 59 -2.76 6.77 6.88
C ASP A 59 -3.56 5.72 7.67
N HIS A 60 -2.84 4.89 8.43
CA HIS A 60 -3.43 3.93 9.35
C HIS A 60 -4.35 4.62 10.37
N ALA A 61 -3.92 5.74 10.94
CA ALA A 61 -4.69 6.45 11.97
C ALA A 61 -6.03 6.96 11.40
N GLU A 62 -6.02 7.47 10.18
CA GLU A 62 -7.23 7.90 9.47
C GLU A 62 -8.20 6.73 9.26
N LEU A 63 -7.73 5.60 8.74
CA LEU A 63 -8.57 4.41 8.54
C LEU A 63 -9.10 3.84 9.86
N GLN A 64 -8.30 3.83 10.91
CA GLN A 64 -8.67 3.31 12.24
C GLN A 64 -9.84 4.08 12.87
N THR A 65 -10.10 5.33 12.46
CA THR A 65 -11.24 6.11 12.98
C THR A 65 -12.61 5.53 12.58
N PHE A 66 -12.67 4.66 11.57
CA PHE A 66 -13.93 4.09 11.08
C PHE A 66 -13.84 2.62 10.65
N LEU A 67 -12.66 2.01 10.67
CA LEU A 67 -12.44 0.58 10.42
C LEU A 67 -11.60 0.00 11.56
N PRO A 68 -11.86 -1.25 11.97
CA PRO A 68 -11.04 -1.94 12.95
C PRO A 68 -9.74 -2.47 12.30
N ILE A 69 -8.84 -1.56 11.87
CA ILE A 69 -7.59 -1.89 11.16
C ILE A 69 -6.63 -2.71 12.02
N ASP A 70 -6.54 -2.45 13.32
CA ASP A 70 -5.71 -3.26 14.22
C ASP A 70 -6.12 -4.73 14.23
N ASP A 71 -7.43 -5.00 14.30
CA ASP A 71 -7.98 -6.36 14.23
C ASP A 71 -7.83 -6.97 12.83
N TYR A 72 -7.89 -6.15 11.79
CA TYR A 72 -7.63 -6.54 10.41
C TYR A 72 -6.19 -7.03 10.22
N ILE A 73 -5.20 -6.27 10.70
CA ILE A 73 -3.78 -6.60 10.64
C ILE A 73 -3.49 -7.88 11.43
N LYS A 74 -4.18 -8.09 12.56
CA LYS A 74 -4.11 -9.34 13.35
C LYS A 74 -4.79 -10.54 12.66
N GLY A 75 -5.44 -10.35 11.52
CA GLY A 75 -6.02 -11.43 10.72
C GLY A 75 -7.35 -11.98 11.27
N LYS A 76 -8.08 -11.22 12.08
CA LYS A 76 -9.37 -11.67 12.64
C LYS A 76 -10.40 -11.88 11.52
N ALA A 77 -10.78 -13.14 11.28
CA ALA A 77 -11.53 -13.55 10.09
C ALA A 77 -12.81 -12.72 9.79
N SER A 78 -13.62 -12.43 10.81
CA SER A 78 -14.83 -11.62 10.65
C SER A 78 -14.54 -10.17 10.26
N VAL A 79 -13.43 -9.61 10.75
CA VAL A 79 -12.97 -8.26 10.44
C VAL A 79 -12.37 -8.20 9.04
N VAL A 80 -11.55 -9.19 8.67
CA VAL A 80 -10.99 -9.30 7.31
C VAL A 80 -12.10 -9.26 6.27
N LYS A 81 -13.16 -10.04 6.46
CA LYS A 81 -14.31 -10.07 5.53
C LYS A 81 -15.00 -8.71 5.37
N GLY A 82 -15.05 -7.90 6.43
CA GLY A 82 -15.69 -6.58 6.41
C GLY A 82 -14.80 -5.45 5.91
N VAL A 83 -13.50 -5.50 6.18
CA VAL A 83 -12.53 -4.44 5.85
C VAL A 83 -11.95 -4.61 4.45
N SER A 84 -11.70 -5.84 4.01
CA SER A 84 -11.11 -6.10 2.68
C SER A 84 -11.85 -5.42 1.51
N PRO A 85 -13.19 -5.39 1.45
CA PRO A 85 -13.90 -4.70 0.36
C PRO A 85 -13.64 -3.19 0.30
N ILE A 86 -13.41 -2.54 1.44
CA ILE A 86 -13.18 -1.09 1.51
C ILE A 86 -11.73 -0.78 1.12
N LEU A 87 -10.76 -1.58 1.57
CA LEU A 87 -9.37 -1.47 1.11
C LEU A 87 -9.26 -1.75 -0.40
N GLU A 88 -10.06 -2.70 -0.90
CA GLU A 88 -10.16 -2.96 -2.33
C GLU A 88 -10.71 -1.76 -3.10
N GLU A 89 -11.73 -1.07 -2.59
CA GLU A 89 -12.27 0.13 -3.21
C GLU A 89 -11.20 1.22 -3.37
N ILE A 90 -10.40 1.45 -2.32
CA ILE A 90 -9.25 2.37 -2.35
C ILE A 90 -8.22 1.94 -3.39
N HIS A 91 -7.87 0.64 -3.40
CA HIS A 91 -6.92 0.07 -4.34
C HIS A 91 -7.36 0.26 -5.79
N GLN A 92 -8.62 -0.07 -6.10
CA GLN A 92 -9.22 0.09 -7.42
C GLN A 92 -9.27 1.55 -7.87
N GLN A 93 -9.51 2.49 -6.94
CA GLN A 93 -9.44 3.91 -7.27
C GLN A 93 -8.02 4.35 -7.64
N GLY A 94 -7.01 3.83 -6.93
CA GLY A 94 -5.60 4.03 -7.28
C GLY A 94 -5.28 3.51 -8.67
N VAL A 95 -5.72 2.28 -9.01
CA VAL A 95 -5.53 1.68 -10.34
C VAL A 95 -6.09 2.58 -11.45
N ARG A 96 -7.30 3.13 -11.25
CA ARG A 96 -7.93 4.04 -12.20
C ARG A 96 -7.14 5.34 -12.41
N TRP A 97 -6.54 5.90 -11.36
CA TRP A 97 -5.78 7.16 -11.46
C TRP A 97 -4.51 7.06 -12.30
N ILE A 98 -3.95 5.86 -12.43
CA ILE A 98 -2.73 5.61 -13.20
C ILE A 98 -3.00 4.85 -14.49
N GLU A 99 -4.27 4.78 -14.90
CA GLU A 99 -4.71 4.16 -16.15
C GLU A 99 -4.18 2.73 -16.34
N LEU A 100 -3.96 2.02 -15.24
CA LEU A 100 -3.61 0.62 -15.29
C LEU A 100 -4.85 -0.19 -15.64
N ASP A 101 -4.67 -1.17 -16.52
CA ASP A 101 -5.69 -2.16 -16.83
C ASP A 101 -6.20 -2.83 -15.52
N PRO A 102 -7.48 -2.69 -15.16
CA PRO A 102 -8.03 -3.28 -13.94
C PRO A 102 -7.97 -4.81 -13.92
N SER A 103 -7.81 -5.43 -15.10
CA SER A 103 -7.61 -6.87 -15.26
C SER A 103 -6.13 -7.29 -15.17
N ALA A 104 -5.19 -6.35 -15.28
CA ALA A 104 -3.77 -6.60 -15.07
C ALA A 104 -3.48 -6.68 -13.56
N GLN A 105 -3.55 -7.90 -13.03
CA GLN A 105 -3.23 -8.17 -11.63
C GLN A 105 -1.78 -7.76 -11.27
N ALA A 106 -1.62 -7.25 -10.04
CA ALA A 106 -0.36 -7.11 -9.29
C ALA A 106 0.62 -5.96 -9.65
N LEU A 107 0.17 -4.84 -10.22
CA LEU A 107 1.05 -3.68 -10.47
C LEU A 107 0.94 -2.54 -9.45
N LEU A 108 -0.18 -2.41 -8.75
CA LEU A 108 -0.34 -1.40 -7.68
C LEU A 108 -0.39 -2.10 -6.32
N LYS A 109 0.41 -1.63 -5.36
CA LYS A 109 0.31 -2.03 -3.95
C LYS A 109 -0.51 -1.01 -3.17
N LEU A 110 -1.32 -1.47 -2.21
CA LEU A 110 -1.88 -0.57 -1.19
C LEU A 110 -1.07 -0.71 0.10
N MET A 111 -0.65 0.42 0.64
CA MET A 111 0.20 0.51 1.83
C MET A 111 -0.50 1.35 2.89
N MET A 112 -0.66 0.82 4.09
CA MET A 112 -1.09 1.59 5.25
C MET A 112 0.14 2.05 6.03
N LEU A 113 0.29 3.35 6.22
CA LEU A 113 1.40 3.95 6.96
C LEU A 113 0.98 4.20 8.40
N HIS A 114 1.82 3.78 9.34
CA HIS A 114 1.72 4.14 10.74
C HIS A 114 2.95 4.96 11.12
N GLY A 115 2.74 6.01 11.94
CA GLY A 115 3.84 6.77 12.53
C GLY A 115 4.79 5.91 13.39
N PRO A 116 5.92 6.47 13.83
CA PRO A 116 6.82 5.78 14.75
C PRO A 116 6.10 5.39 16.05
N HIS A 117 6.26 4.12 16.47
CA HIS A 117 5.61 3.56 17.67
C HIS A 117 6.47 3.67 18.93
N SER A 118 7.77 3.88 18.78
CA SER A 118 8.73 4.04 19.87
C SER A 118 9.58 5.30 19.72
N ALA A 119 10.24 5.72 20.81
CA ALA A 119 11.21 6.81 20.77
C ALA A 119 12.40 6.48 19.85
N GLU A 120 12.76 5.20 19.74
CA GLU A 120 13.80 4.72 18.84
C GLU A 120 13.36 4.81 17.38
N ASP A 121 12.12 4.42 17.06
CA ASP A 121 11.52 4.63 15.74
C ASP A 121 11.46 6.12 15.37
N ALA A 122 11.08 6.97 16.33
CA ALA A 122 11.00 8.40 16.13
C ALA A 122 12.38 9.03 15.84
N SER A 123 13.42 8.56 16.55
CA SER A 123 14.80 9.03 16.34
C SER A 123 15.35 8.64 14.95
N GLN A 124 14.89 7.52 14.40
CA GLN A 124 15.29 7.01 13.09
C GLN A 124 14.28 7.36 11.97
N LYS A 125 13.20 8.08 12.30
CA LYS A 125 12.06 8.37 11.40
C LYS A 125 11.48 7.11 10.74
N LEU A 126 11.45 6.01 11.48
CA LEU A 126 10.88 4.75 11.02
C LEU A 126 9.36 4.84 11.02
N ALA A 127 8.77 4.58 9.85
CA ALA A 127 7.34 4.36 9.69
C ALA A 127 7.09 2.85 9.55
N SER A 128 6.01 2.35 10.17
CA SER A 128 5.55 0.99 9.91
C SER A 128 4.62 1.00 8.70
N ALA A 129 4.88 0.13 7.73
CA ALA A 129 4.04 -0.02 6.55
C ALA A 129 3.40 -1.42 6.53
N TYR A 130 2.08 -1.47 6.45
CA TYR A 130 1.33 -2.72 6.25
C TYR A 130 0.88 -2.81 4.81
N MET A 131 1.29 -3.87 4.12
CA MET A 131 0.93 -4.09 2.72
C MET A 131 -0.38 -4.86 2.64
N PHE A 132 -1.35 -4.29 1.92
CA PHE A 132 -2.56 -5.00 1.52
C PHE A 132 -2.35 -5.59 0.14
N TYR A 133 -2.53 -6.92 0.03
CA TYR A 133 -2.60 -7.61 -1.25
C TYR A 133 -4.08 -7.81 -1.61
N CYS A 134 -4.53 -7.16 -2.69
CA CYS A 134 -5.73 -7.60 -3.38
C CYS A 134 -5.45 -8.97 -3.99
N CYS A 135 -5.95 -10.02 -3.35
CA CYS A 135 -5.98 -11.36 -3.92
C CYS A 135 -7.43 -11.73 -4.21
N LYS A 136 -7.82 -11.72 -5.50
CA LYS A 136 -8.98 -12.49 -5.97
C LYS A 136 -8.55 -13.52 -7.02
N LYS A 137 -7.95 -14.62 -6.55
CA LYS A 137 -8.51 -15.98 -6.52
C LYS A 137 -7.43 -16.98 -6.09
N PRO A 138 -7.78 -18.04 -5.32
CA PRO A 138 -6.92 -19.20 -5.16
C PRO A 138 -6.78 -19.88 -6.53
N TYR A 139 -5.55 -20.12 -6.98
CA TYR A 139 -5.30 -21.13 -8.00
C TYR A 139 -5.56 -22.50 -7.35
N LEU A 140 -6.83 -22.91 -7.34
CA LEU A 140 -7.24 -24.30 -7.24
C LEU A 140 -7.78 -24.68 -8.61
N GLN A 141 -6.86 -25.00 -9.51
CA GLN A 141 -7.04 -25.92 -10.62
C GLN A 141 -5.70 -26.62 -10.82
N LEU A 142 -5.55 -27.77 -10.16
CA LEU A 142 -5.32 -29.08 -10.78
C LEU A 142 -5.84 -30.14 -9.80
#